data_AF-A0A5J4L7Y0-F1
#
_entry.id   AF-A0A5J4L7Y0-F1
#
_cell.length_a   1.000
_cell.length_b   1.000
_cell.length_c   1.000
_cell.angle_alpha   90.00
_cell.angle_beta   90.00
_cell.angle_gamma   90.00
#
_symmetry.space_group_name_H-M   'P 1'
#
loop_
_entity.id
_entity.type
_entity.pdbx_description
1 polymer ?
#
loop_
_entity_poly.entity_id
_entity_poly.type
_entity_poly.pdbx_seq_one_letter_code
_entity_poly.pdbx_strand_id
1 'polypeptide(L)'
;MQPVPQVSPPASPDAEPIDTATIRETVRLALLLGAGPLDRDAMAGLHEALRGHVALLLPGARTAADQLWRGSGAWYERAARLDCITRQLEQPLAGDPFAAMVKVQLLARDCDWLLDQQTGLPGGTR
;
A
#
# COMPACT_ATOMS: atom_id res chain seq x y z
N MET A 1 -8.07 -34.34 -42.82
CA MET A 1 -7.05 -33.48 -42.18
C MET A 1 -7.34 -32.03 -42.51
N GLN A 2 -7.84 -31.26 -41.53
CA GLN A 2 -7.47 -29.86 -41.31
C GLN A 2 -7.62 -29.62 -39.79
N PRO A 3 -6.58 -29.14 -39.07
CA PRO A 3 -6.73 -28.75 -37.68
C PRO A 3 -7.38 -27.37 -37.61
N VAL A 4 -8.41 -27.25 -36.76
CA VAL A 4 -8.98 -25.97 -36.36
C VAL A 4 -7.91 -25.09 -35.69
N PRO A 5 -7.78 -23.80 -36.03
CA PRO A 5 -6.88 -22.91 -35.33
C PRO A 5 -7.40 -22.74 -33.90
N GLN A 6 -6.58 -23.18 -32.94
CA GLN A 6 -6.85 -22.99 -31.53
C GLN A 6 -6.60 -21.51 -31.25
N VAL A 7 -7.68 -20.75 -31.08
CA VAL A 7 -7.59 -19.40 -30.54
C VAL A 7 -7.24 -19.58 -29.08
N SER A 8 -5.95 -19.49 -28.77
CA SER A 8 -5.48 -19.32 -27.40
C SER A 8 -6.25 -18.15 -26.78
N PRO A 9 -6.76 -18.28 -25.53
CA PRO A 9 -7.34 -17.14 -24.84
C PRO A 9 -6.28 -16.02 -24.78
N PRO A 10 -6.68 -14.73 -24.89
CA PRO A 10 -5.74 -13.65 -24.68
C PRO A 10 -5.17 -13.83 -23.28
N ALA A 11 -3.86 -14.08 -23.20
CA ALA A 11 -3.11 -13.84 -21.98
C ALA A 11 -3.48 -12.42 -21.55
N SER A 12 -4.05 -12.30 -20.34
CA SER A 12 -4.42 -11.01 -19.77
C SER A 12 -3.25 -10.04 -19.98
N PRO A 13 -3.44 -8.93 -20.71
CA PRO A 13 -2.36 -8.00 -20.92
C PRO A 13 -1.99 -7.43 -19.56
N ASP A 14 -0.73 -7.68 -19.19
CA ASP A 14 0.08 -6.80 -18.35
C ASP A 14 -0.70 -6.00 -17.31
N ALA A 15 -0.94 -6.62 -16.14
CA ALA A 15 -0.88 -5.83 -14.94
C ALA A 15 0.56 -5.30 -14.86
N GLU A 16 0.76 -4.08 -15.37
CA GLU A 16 2.05 -3.39 -15.32
C GLU A 16 2.59 -3.58 -13.90
N PRO A 17 3.82 -4.12 -13.75
CA PRO A 17 4.33 -4.49 -12.44
C PRO A 17 4.29 -3.24 -11.57
N ILE A 18 3.62 -3.34 -10.41
CA ILE A 18 3.48 -2.23 -9.47
C ILE A 18 4.87 -1.63 -9.28
N ASP A 19 5.02 -0.33 -9.60
CA ASP A 19 6.30 0.37 -9.49
C ASP A 19 6.67 0.59 -8.04
N THR A 20 7.23 -0.46 -7.43
CA THR A 20 7.66 -0.47 -6.03
C THR A 20 8.77 0.54 -5.76
N ALA A 21 9.57 0.92 -6.77
CA ALA A 21 10.63 1.92 -6.59
C ALA A 21 10.03 3.31 -6.38
N THR A 22 9.05 3.69 -7.20
CA THR A 22 8.31 4.95 -7.03
C THR A 22 7.55 5.01 -5.71
N ILE A 23 6.92 3.89 -5.29
CA ILE A 23 6.23 3.83 -4.00
C ILE A 23 7.23 4.00 -2.85
N ARG A 24 8.38 3.30 -2.89
CA ARG A 24 9.41 3.41 -1.85
C ARG A 24 10.00 4.81 -1.75
N GLU A 25 10.22 5.49 -2.88
CA GLU A 25 10.68 6.88 -2.85
C GLU A 25 9.62 7.81 -2.24
N THR A 26 8.34 7.63 -2.61
CA THR A 26 7.23 8.40 -2.02
C THR A 26 7.12 8.18 -0.51
N VAL A 27 7.26 6.92 -0.05
CA VAL A 27 7.34 6.57 1.38
C VAL A 27 8.52 7.29 2.05
N ARG A 28 9.71 7.26 1.44
CA ARG A 28 10.91 7.93 1.97
C ARG A 28 10.70 9.43 2.13
N LEU A 29 10.16 10.10 1.11
CA LEU A 29 9.87 11.53 1.16
C LEU A 29 8.87 11.87 2.27
N ALA A 30 7.80 11.08 2.41
CA ALA A 30 6.81 11.25 3.45
C ALA A 30 7.36 11.04 4.87
N LEU A 31 8.24 10.07 5.06
CA LEU A 31 8.88 9.81 6.36
C LEU A 31 9.89 10.91 6.76
N LEU A 32 10.44 11.65 5.80
CA LEU A 32 11.33 12.79 6.05
C LEU A 32 10.59 14.10 6.32
N LEU A 33 9.26 14.14 6.21
CA LEU A 33 8.47 15.29 6.63
C LEU A 33 8.74 15.60 8.11
N GLY A 34 9.03 16.87 8.42
CA GLY A 34 9.37 17.32 9.77
C GLY A 34 10.86 17.62 10.00
N ALA A 35 11.74 17.27 9.05
CA ALA A 35 13.13 17.74 9.04
C ALA A 35 13.29 19.21 8.59
N GLY A 36 12.20 19.84 8.14
CA GLY A 36 12.16 21.21 7.63
C GLY A 36 10.79 21.87 7.86
N PRO A 37 10.54 23.03 7.23
CA PRO A 37 9.27 23.75 7.36
C PRO A 37 8.07 22.89 6.98
N LEU A 38 6.97 23.04 7.73
CA LEU A 38 5.71 22.34 7.47
C LEU A 38 4.98 22.99 6.28
N ASP A 39 5.22 22.48 5.09
CA ASP A 39 4.53 22.88 3.87
C ASP A 39 3.24 22.05 3.67
N ARG A 40 2.10 22.74 3.70
CA ARG A 40 0.78 22.12 3.58
C ARG A 40 0.51 21.54 2.21
N ASP A 41 0.96 22.19 1.14
CA ASP A 41 0.69 21.71 -0.22
C ASP A 41 1.54 20.47 -0.52
N ALA A 42 2.78 20.45 -0.02
CA ALA A 42 3.62 19.26 -0.07
C ALA A 42 2.99 18.08 0.69
N MET A 43 2.45 18.32 1.89
CA MET A 43 1.74 17.29 2.65
C MET A 43 0.47 16.79 1.95
N ALA A 44 -0.29 17.68 1.30
CA ALA A 44 -1.46 17.31 0.52
C ALA A 44 -1.09 16.44 -0.70
N GLY A 45 -0.05 16.82 -1.45
CA GLY A 45 0.45 16.05 -2.58
C GLY A 45 0.92 14.65 -2.17
N LEU A 46 1.71 14.56 -1.08
CA LEU A 46 2.17 13.28 -0.54
C LEU A 46 1.01 12.43 0.00
N HIS A 47 0.02 13.05 0.65
CA HIS A 47 -1.17 12.35 1.11
C HIS A 47 -1.91 11.68 -0.05
N GLU A 48 -2.20 12.41 -1.12
CA GLU A 48 -2.90 11.86 -2.28
C GLU A 48 -2.08 10.78 -3.01
N ALA A 49 -0.78 10.99 -3.18
CA ALA A 49 0.11 9.99 -3.77
C ALA A 49 0.11 8.68 -2.97
N LEU A 50 0.31 8.78 -1.65
CA LEU A 50 0.29 7.61 -0.76
C LEU A 50 -1.07 6.91 -0.75
N ARG A 51 -2.19 7.64 -0.78
CA ARG A 51 -3.53 7.03 -0.87
C ARG A 51 -3.68 6.21 -2.15
N GLY A 52 -3.22 6.74 -3.28
CA GLY A 52 -3.18 6.03 -4.55
C GLY A 52 -2.35 4.75 -4.45
N HIS A 53 -1.16 4.83 -3.86
CA HIS A 53 -0.28 3.67 -3.66
C HIS A 53 -0.88 2.60 -2.73
N VAL A 54 -1.46 2.99 -1.60
CA VAL A 54 -2.16 2.04 -0.71
C VAL A 54 -3.29 1.37 -1.46
N ALA A 55 -4.14 2.12 -2.18
CA ALA A 55 -5.26 1.56 -2.93
C ALA A 55 -4.82 0.52 -3.99
N LEU A 56 -3.64 0.72 -4.59
CA LEU A 56 -3.04 -0.25 -5.52
C LEU A 56 -2.51 -1.51 -4.81
N LEU A 57 -1.92 -1.37 -3.62
CA LEU A 57 -1.30 -2.48 -2.88
C LEU A 57 -2.30 -3.33 -2.07
N LEU A 58 -3.39 -2.72 -1.62
CA LEU A 58 -4.34 -3.30 -0.68
C LEU A 58 -5.02 -4.60 -1.18
N PRO A 59 -5.43 -4.72 -2.46
CA PRO A 59 -6.02 -5.95 -2.99
C PRO A 59 -5.07 -7.15 -2.88
N GLY A 60 -3.80 -6.99 -3.28
CA GLY A 60 -2.82 -8.07 -3.21
C GLY A 60 -2.51 -8.48 -1.77
N ALA A 61 -2.44 -7.52 -0.85
CA ALA A 61 -2.23 -7.81 0.58
C ALA A 61 -3.44 -8.54 1.20
N ARG A 62 -4.67 -8.21 0.79
CA ARG A 62 -5.88 -8.96 1.19
C ARG A 62 -5.85 -10.39 0.67
N THR A 63 -5.50 -10.59 -0.61
CA THR A 63 -5.34 -11.94 -1.18
C THR A 63 -4.28 -12.75 -0.44
N ALA A 64 -3.14 -12.15 -0.08
CA ALA A 64 -2.11 -12.82 0.71
C ALA A 64 -2.57 -13.14 2.15
N ALA A 65 -3.43 -12.31 2.76
CA ALA A 65 -4.04 -12.61 4.05
C ALA A 65 -5.04 -13.78 3.95
N ASP A 66 -5.83 -13.85 2.88
CA ASP A 66 -6.80 -14.94 2.67
C ASP A 66 -6.16 -16.31 2.43
N GLN A 67 -4.88 -16.35 2.07
CA GLN A 67 -4.10 -17.60 1.98
C GLN A 67 -3.66 -18.13 3.36
N LEU A 68 -3.71 -17.31 4.42
CA LEU A 68 -3.46 -17.77 5.79
C LEU A 68 -4.66 -18.55 6.32
N TRP A 69 -4.39 -19.48 7.25
CA TRP A 69 -5.46 -20.20 7.93
C TRP A 69 -6.30 -19.26 8.79
N ARG A 70 -7.62 -19.19 8.51
CA ARG A 70 -8.61 -18.27 9.10
C ARG A 70 -8.91 -18.47 10.60
N GLY A 71 -8.14 -19.28 11.30
CA GLY A 71 -8.18 -19.43 12.76
C GLY A 71 -6.86 -19.08 13.46
N SER A 72 -5.84 -18.69 12.70
CA SER A 72 -4.52 -18.36 13.26
C SER A 72 -4.48 -16.93 13.78
N GLY A 73 -3.68 -16.69 14.83
CA GLY A 73 -3.38 -15.33 15.31
C GLY A 73 -2.82 -14.43 14.20
N ALA A 74 -1.95 -14.98 13.34
CA ALA A 74 -1.38 -14.27 12.20
C ALA A 74 -2.45 -13.79 11.19
N TRP A 75 -3.52 -14.58 10.97
CA TRP A 75 -4.64 -14.14 10.14
C TRP A 75 -5.40 -12.98 10.80
N TYR A 76 -5.75 -13.09 12.08
CA TYR A 76 -6.45 -12.03 12.81
C TYR A 76 -5.65 -10.72 12.84
N GLU A 77 -4.35 -10.78 13.13
CA GLU A 77 -3.46 -9.62 13.16
C GLU A 77 -3.39 -8.94 11.79
N ARG A 78 -3.19 -9.73 10.72
CA ARG A 78 -3.10 -9.20 9.36
C ARG A 78 -4.44 -8.62 8.89
N ALA A 79 -5.56 -9.28 9.17
CA ALA A 79 -6.90 -8.79 8.84
C ALA A 79 -7.20 -7.47 9.57
N ALA A 80 -6.94 -7.41 10.88
CA ALA A 80 -7.14 -6.21 11.68
C ALA A 80 -6.28 -5.04 11.19
N ARG A 81 -5.03 -5.30 10.78
CA ARG A 81 -4.15 -4.28 10.20
C ARG A 81 -4.71 -3.75 8.88
N LEU A 82 -5.14 -4.62 7.97
CA LEU A 82 -5.73 -4.24 6.68
C LEU A 82 -7.03 -3.43 6.86
N ASP A 83 -7.85 -3.78 7.83
CA ASP A 83 -9.07 -3.01 8.16
C ASP A 83 -8.71 -1.63 8.72
N CYS A 84 -7.68 -1.53 9.57
CA CYS A 84 -7.20 -0.26 10.09
C CYS A 84 -6.70 0.66 8.95
N ILE A 85 -5.89 0.11 8.03
CA ILE A 85 -5.40 0.83 6.85
C ILE A 85 -6.57 1.32 5.99
N THR A 86 -7.58 0.46 5.77
CA THR A 86 -8.77 0.80 4.98
C THR A 86 -9.52 1.97 5.61
N ARG A 87 -9.75 1.96 6.93
CA ARG A 87 -10.40 3.08 7.64
C ARG A 87 -9.56 4.36 7.59
N GLN A 88 -8.23 4.25 7.67
CA GLN A 88 -7.35 5.41 7.58
C GLN A 88 -7.41 6.08 6.21
N LEU A 89 -7.56 5.28 5.14
CA LEU A 89 -7.83 5.79 3.79
C LEU A 89 -9.20 6.47 3.65
N GLU A 90 -10.17 6.27 4.51
CA GLU A 90 -11.44 6.99 4.38
C GLU A 90 -11.36 8.40 5.00
N GLN A 91 -10.37 8.63 5.86
CA GLN A 91 -10.24 9.89 6.57
C GLN A 91 -9.52 10.94 5.71
N PRO A 92 -9.99 12.20 5.69
CA PRO A 92 -9.33 13.30 4.99
C PRO A 92 -8.04 13.76 5.70
N LEU A 93 -7.18 14.50 4.99
CA LEU A 93 -6.01 15.13 5.61
C LEU A 93 -6.47 16.09 6.73
N ALA A 94 -5.76 16.07 7.87
CA ALA A 94 -6.09 16.96 8.97
C ALA A 94 -5.84 18.44 8.60
N GLY A 95 -6.61 19.35 9.20
CA GLY A 95 -6.45 20.79 8.97
C GLY A 95 -5.21 21.37 9.66
N ASP A 96 -4.86 20.82 10.83
CA ASP A 96 -3.67 21.22 11.58
C ASP A 96 -2.38 20.68 10.91
N PRO A 97 -1.34 21.50 10.72
CA PRO A 97 -0.11 21.09 10.03
C PRO A 97 0.62 19.92 10.69
N PHE A 98 0.66 19.87 12.03
CA PHE A 98 1.33 18.78 12.73
C PHE A 98 0.54 17.47 12.62
N ALA A 99 -0.78 17.53 12.81
CA ALA A 99 -1.66 16.38 12.61
C ALA A 99 -1.65 15.90 11.15
N ALA A 100 -1.55 16.81 10.18
CA ALA A 100 -1.41 16.49 8.76
C ALA A 100 -0.11 15.73 8.49
N MET A 101 1.02 16.21 9.02
CA MET A 101 2.31 15.54 8.92
C MET A 101 2.27 14.13 9.52
N VAL A 102 1.77 14.00 10.75
CA VAL A 102 1.65 12.69 11.42
C VAL A 102 0.80 11.73 10.59
N LYS A 103 -0.31 12.21 10.01
CA LYS A 103 -1.15 11.40 9.15
C LYS A 103 -0.45 10.93 7.89
N VAL A 104 0.32 11.81 7.22
CA VAL A 104 1.10 11.44 6.04
C VAL A 104 2.17 10.40 6.38
N GLN A 105 2.86 10.56 7.52
CA GLN A 105 3.85 9.58 7.99
C GLN A 105 3.23 8.22 8.37
N LEU A 106 2.05 8.22 9.00
CA LEU A 106 1.32 6.98 9.30
C LEU A 106 0.96 6.24 8.01
N LEU A 107 0.43 6.96 7.02
CA LEU A 107 0.09 6.38 5.73
C LEU A 107 1.32 5.87 4.97
N ALA A 108 2.47 6.55 5.10
CA ALA A 108 3.74 6.07 4.55
C ALA A 108 4.20 4.75 5.17
N ARG A 109 4.05 4.58 6.50
CA ARG A 109 4.34 3.32 7.19
C ARG A 109 3.39 2.20 6.76
N ASP A 110 2.12 2.53 6.51
CA ASP A 110 1.16 1.55 6.00
C ASP A 110 1.51 1.11 4.57
N CYS A 111 1.94 2.03 3.70
CA CYS A 111 2.50 1.71 2.39
C CYS A 111 3.72 0.78 2.48
N ASP A 112 4.67 1.09 3.37
CA ASP A 112 5.90 0.30 3.54
C ASP A 112 5.56 -1.12 4.02
N TRP A 113 4.70 -1.25 5.02
CA TRP A 113 4.23 -2.55 5.50
C TRP A 113 3.53 -3.36 4.38
N LEU A 114 2.70 -2.71 3.56
CA LEU A 114 2.04 -3.35 2.42
C LEU A 114 3.04 -3.82 1.35
N LEU A 115 4.08 -3.04 1.06
CA LEU A 115 5.16 -3.43 0.16
C LEU A 115 5.90 -4.67 0.67
N ASP A 116 6.17 -4.74 1.97
CA ASP A 116 6.82 -5.90 2.58
C ASP A 116 5.96 -7.17 2.44
N GLN A 117 4.62 -7.04 2.49
CA GLN A 117 3.72 -8.17 2.25
C GLN A 117 3.78 -8.68 0.79
N GLN A 118 4.06 -7.81 -0.18
CA GLN A 118 4.13 -8.18 -1.60
C GLN A 118 5.44 -8.88 -1.97
N THR A 119 6.54 -8.51 -1.32
CA THR A 119 7.87 -9.06 -1.62
C THR A 119 8.14 -10.43 -1.00
N GLY A 120 7.21 -10.96 -0.20
CA GLY A 120 7.33 -12.28 0.43
C GLY A 120 8.51 -12.42 1.40
N LEU A 121 9.22 -11.33 1.69
CA LEU A 121 10.26 -11.30 2.70
C LEU A 121 9.58 -11.34 4.08
N PRO A 122 9.82 -12.36 4.91
CA PRO A 122 9.47 -12.30 6.32
C PRO A 122 10.42 -11.29 6.98
N GLY A 123 10.11 -10.00 6.87
CA GLY A 123 10.84 -8.90 7.52
C GLY A 123 9.86 -8.09 8.38
N GLY A 124 10.13 -7.78 9.64
CA GLY A 124 11.20 -8.20 10.51
C GLY A 124 10.73 -7.97 11.94
N THR A 125 11.10 -8.88 12.84
CA THR A 125 11.02 -8.64 14.28
C THR A 125 11.73 -7.33 14.61
N ARG A 126 10.99 -6.37 15.16
CA ARG A 126 11.57 -5.28 15.93
C ARG A 126 10.78 -5.09 17.21
#